data_AF-A0A524DFT6-F1
#
_entry.id   AF-A0A524DFT6-F1
#
_cell.length_a   1.000
_cell.length_b   1.000
_cell.length_c   1.000
_cell.angle_alpha   90.00
_cell.angle_beta   90.00
_cell.angle_gamma   90.00
#
_symmetry.space_group_name_H-M   'P 1'
#
loop_
_entity.id
_entity.type
_entity.pdbx_description
1 polymer ?
#
loop_
_entity_poly.entity_id
_entity_poly.type
_entity_poly.pdbx_seq_one_letter_code
_entity_poly.pdbx_strand_id
1 'polypeptide(L)'
;MTDNENETERGNEEDSSGLADKIKSKLSGSSKPRKRTQREVLQEALGLEPETIQTVEEKLFIARFIDYFSEELFDFMYRDKTLNNYKEQIREKVESFADASEASEEEKLLKQSFENKQIPEIIDQLQTKTEELANEKGWSTSVDKKIRNLSLITTIPVLAFLVINTILQFTGLPYLDFTFLLPVLCVFCFVPTLIKNYYAKKWYSFKDENKLALFERYRSDIMILKNFAGDVLKNVRSDLIQYKVPLELIKFILSSRDYETVDVIKKKSQKNVTQYLVNFKYPPDVGPFPIPESLTQMAEIPSEEVERNFVLLENINIQDGEIKEFIPTLKEKKAAKINTMLNNSEFSELKEDIESILPNYSPEMAIFCKCGEMVELKNYRKATWKDQFGFYLFEGKTCECGEKMYAISLMDANQEVPKELRDIF
;
A
#
# COMPACT_ATOMS: atom_id res chain seq x y z
N MET A 1 19.59 -54.52 -30.46
CA MET A 1 20.85 -53.80 -30.71
C MET A 1 21.11 -52.99 -29.45
N THR A 2 21.40 -53.69 -28.35
CA THR A 2 22.71 -54.19 -27.86
C THR A 2 23.38 -53.14 -26.96
N ASP A 3 23.03 -53.25 -25.68
CA ASP A 3 23.90 -53.56 -24.53
C ASP A 3 24.99 -52.59 -24.04
N ASN A 4 24.87 -52.35 -22.73
CA ASN A 4 25.88 -52.45 -21.66
C ASN A 4 26.95 -51.36 -21.40
N GLU A 5 26.79 -50.80 -20.18
CA GLU A 5 27.73 -50.86 -19.03
C GLU A 5 29.07 -50.09 -19.04
N ASN A 6 29.17 -49.30 -17.96
CA ASN A 6 30.25 -49.25 -16.96
C ASN A 6 31.58 -48.50 -17.18
N GLU A 7 31.82 -47.62 -16.19
CA GLU A 7 32.98 -47.58 -15.30
C GLU A 7 34.26 -46.79 -15.64
N THR A 8 34.46 -45.74 -14.83
CA THR A 8 35.56 -45.59 -13.85
C THR A 8 36.84 -44.81 -14.21
N GLU A 9 37.02 -43.72 -13.45
CA GLU A 9 38.22 -43.11 -12.83
C GLU A 9 39.60 -43.08 -13.53
N ARG A 10 40.24 -41.90 -13.54
CA ARG A 10 41.39 -41.54 -12.65
C ARG A 10 42.11 -40.24 -13.09
N GLY A 11 42.15 -39.25 -12.19
CA GLY A 11 43.38 -38.80 -11.48
C GLY A 11 44.52 -38.06 -12.20
N ASN A 12 44.74 -36.83 -11.69
CA ASN A 12 46.02 -36.14 -11.36
C ASN A 12 46.80 -35.38 -12.45
N GLU A 13 46.88 -34.04 -12.33
CA GLU A 13 48.02 -33.22 -11.79
C GLU A 13 49.15 -33.11 -12.84
N GLU A 14 49.71 -31.96 -13.22
CA GLU A 14 50.04 -30.73 -12.50
C GLU A 14 50.53 -29.65 -13.50
N ASP A 15 50.62 -28.41 -13.01
CA ASP A 15 51.49 -27.29 -13.43
C ASP A 15 51.22 -26.47 -14.71
N SER A 16 51.41 -25.15 -14.74
CA SER A 16 51.38 -24.04 -13.76
C SER A 16 51.70 -22.73 -14.53
N SER A 17 51.36 -21.60 -13.92
CA SER A 17 51.88 -20.25 -14.21
C SER A 17 51.32 -19.50 -15.44
N GLY A 18 50.06 -19.06 -15.35
CA GLY A 18 49.57 -18.03 -16.29
C GLY A 18 48.20 -17.42 -16.01
N LEU A 19 47.37 -18.05 -15.16
CA LEU A 19 45.98 -17.60 -14.96
C LEU A 19 45.76 -16.72 -13.71
N ALA A 20 46.68 -16.70 -12.75
CA ALA A 20 46.47 -16.03 -11.45
C ALA A 20 46.45 -14.49 -11.54
N ASP A 21 47.17 -13.90 -12.50
CA ASP A 21 47.25 -12.43 -12.64
C ASP A 21 46.19 -11.83 -13.56
N LYS A 22 45.46 -12.65 -14.33
CA LYS A 22 44.36 -12.17 -15.20
C LYS A 22 42.98 -12.17 -14.53
N ILE A 23 42.85 -12.75 -13.34
CA ILE A 23 41.58 -12.79 -12.59
C ILE A 23 41.50 -11.64 -11.55
N LYS A 24 42.63 -11.12 -11.06
CA LYS A 24 42.64 -10.02 -10.08
C LYS A 24 42.29 -8.64 -10.64
N SER A 25 42.31 -8.42 -11.96
CA SER A 25 42.00 -7.12 -12.58
C SER A 25 40.56 -6.97 -13.11
N LYS A 26 39.69 -7.97 -12.90
CA LYS A 26 38.25 -7.90 -13.24
C LYS A 26 37.31 -7.82 -12.03
N LEU A 27 37.84 -7.71 -10.81
CA LEU A 27 37.05 -7.69 -9.56
C LEU A 27 36.88 -6.30 -8.91
N SER A 28 37.20 -5.20 -9.60
CA SER A 28 36.92 -3.84 -9.11
C SER A 28 35.78 -3.14 -9.89
N GLY A 29 34.85 -3.91 -10.43
CA GLY A 29 33.54 -3.39 -10.82
C GLY A 29 32.75 -3.06 -9.55
N SER A 30 32.65 -1.78 -9.19
CA SER A 30 31.93 -1.33 -8.00
C SER A 30 30.49 -1.83 -8.04
N SER A 31 30.20 -2.91 -7.31
CA SER A 31 28.85 -3.36 -7.08
C SER A 31 28.18 -2.28 -6.22
N LYS A 32 27.21 -1.58 -6.80
CA LYS A 32 26.32 -0.74 -6.01
C LYS A 32 25.77 -1.60 -4.87
N PRO A 33 25.81 -1.15 -3.60
CA PRO A 33 25.32 -1.95 -2.49
C PRO A 33 23.86 -2.32 -2.76
N ARG A 34 23.60 -3.62 -2.90
CA ARG A 34 22.24 -4.15 -3.05
C ARG A 34 21.50 -3.77 -1.77
N LYS A 35 20.45 -2.94 -1.87
CA LYS A 35 19.61 -2.61 -0.71
C LYS A 35 19.04 -3.91 -0.17
N ARG A 36 19.44 -4.29 1.05
CA ARG A 36 18.91 -5.48 1.73
C ARG A 36 17.39 -5.33 1.90
N THR A 37 16.65 -6.40 1.65
CA THR A 37 15.19 -6.39 1.84
C THR A 37 14.86 -6.40 3.33
N GLN A 38 13.68 -5.90 3.72
CA GLN A 38 13.24 -5.94 5.12
C GLN A 38 13.24 -7.37 5.69
N ARG A 39 12.94 -8.36 4.84
CA ARG A 39 13.03 -9.79 5.14
C ARG A 39 14.45 -10.23 5.48
N GLU A 40 15.44 -9.87 4.66
CA GLU A 40 16.85 -10.20 4.90
C GLU A 40 17.37 -9.57 6.19
N VAL A 41 16.95 -8.33 6.48
CA VAL A 41 17.33 -7.63 7.72
C VAL A 41 16.69 -8.26 8.95
N LEU A 42 15.41 -8.62 8.88
CA LEU A 42 14.69 -9.29 9.97
C LEU A 42 15.29 -10.68 10.25
N GLN A 43 15.61 -11.41 9.18
CA GLN A 43 16.20 -12.74 9.26
C GLN A 43 17.57 -12.73 9.93
N GLU A 44 18.46 -11.86 9.48
CA GLU A 44 19.83 -11.74 9.99
C GLU A 44 19.83 -11.28 11.45
N ALA A 45 18.93 -10.36 11.82
CA ALA A 45 18.85 -9.82 13.17
C ALA A 45 18.20 -10.79 14.19
N LEU A 46 17.30 -11.68 13.73
CA LEU A 46 16.66 -12.68 14.58
C LEU A 46 17.35 -14.04 14.56
N GLY A 47 18.36 -14.23 13.70
CA GLY A 47 19.09 -15.50 13.56
C GLY A 47 18.21 -16.63 13.02
N LEU A 48 17.22 -16.30 12.18
CA LEU A 48 16.26 -17.28 11.64
C LEU A 48 16.77 -17.92 10.34
N GLU A 49 16.42 -19.17 10.13
CA GLU A 49 16.65 -19.84 8.85
C GLU A 49 15.75 -19.25 7.76
N PRO A 50 16.21 -19.18 6.49
CA PRO A 50 15.44 -18.56 5.42
C PRO A 50 14.10 -19.25 5.16
N GLU A 51 14.05 -20.56 5.37
CA GLU A 51 12.88 -21.41 5.16
C GLU A 51 11.79 -21.11 6.19
N THR A 52 12.16 -20.87 7.45
CA THR A 52 11.22 -20.57 8.54
C THR A 52 10.39 -19.30 8.27
N ILE A 53 11.05 -18.21 7.85
CA ILE A 53 10.35 -16.96 7.53
C ILE A 53 9.48 -17.14 6.29
N GLN A 54 9.94 -17.93 5.31
CA GLN A 54 9.14 -18.21 4.12
C GLN A 54 7.83 -18.90 4.48
N THR A 55 7.90 -19.94 5.32
CA THR A 55 6.71 -20.66 5.80
C THR A 55 5.74 -19.72 6.52
N VAL A 56 6.24 -18.83 7.39
CA VAL A 56 5.42 -17.81 8.06
C VAL A 56 4.76 -16.86 7.05
N GLU A 57 5.49 -16.36 6.05
CA GLU A 57 4.94 -15.48 5.01
C GLU A 57 3.87 -16.18 4.16
N GLU A 58 4.07 -17.46 3.86
CA GLU A 58 3.13 -18.27 3.10
C GLU A 58 1.85 -18.54 3.88
N LYS A 59 1.95 -18.86 5.17
CA LYS A 59 0.79 -18.98 6.08
C LYS A 59 0.06 -17.64 6.24
N LEU A 60 0.79 -16.53 6.43
CA LEU A 60 0.20 -15.19 6.48
C LEU A 60 -0.51 -14.81 5.18
N PHE A 61 0.03 -15.20 4.02
CA PHE A 61 -0.62 -15.01 2.73
C PHE A 61 -1.98 -15.71 2.67
N ILE A 62 -2.05 -16.97 3.11
CA ILE A 62 -3.30 -17.75 3.15
C ILE A 62 -4.32 -17.05 4.05
N ALA A 63 -3.93 -16.72 5.28
CA ALA A 63 -4.82 -16.05 6.23
C ALA A 63 -5.35 -14.72 5.69
N ARG A 64 -4.47 -13.87 5.13
CA ARG A 64 -4.84 -12.57 4.56
C ARG A 64 -5.77 -12.69 3.35
N PHE A 65 -5.52 -13.67 2.49
CA PHE A 65 -6.38 -13.89 1.33
C PHE A 65 -7.78 -14.33 1.78
N ILE A 66 -7.87 -15.31 2.67
CA ILE A 66 -9.15 -15.85 3.13
C ILE A 66 -9.95 -14.80 3.91
N ASP A 67 -9.28 -14.04 4.78
CA ASP A 67 -9.86 -12.88 5.45
C ASP A 67 -10.41 -11.86 4.44
N TYR A 68 -9.60 -11.42 3.46
CA TYR A 68 -10.04 -10.45 2.46
C TYR A 68 -11.19 -10.97 1.59
N PHE A 69 -11.12 -12.22 1.15
CA PHE A 69 -12.22 -12.85 0.40
C PHE A 69 -13.50 -12.88 1.23
N SER A 70 -13.41 -13.25 2.51
CA SER A 70 -14.56 -13.33 3.42
C SER A 70 -15.25 -11.99 3.67
N GLU A 71 -14.51 -10.87 3.57
CA GLU A 71 -15.01 -9.51 3.77
C GLU A 71 -15.44 -8.82 2.47
N GLU A 72 -14.83 -9.16 1.33
CA GLU A 72 -14.96 -8.43 0.06
C GLU A 72 -15.36 -9.36 -1.11
N LEU A 73 -16.35 -10.22 -0.90
CA LEU A 73 -16.86 -11.21 -1.88
C LEU A 73 -17.15 -10.62 -3.27
N PHE A 74 -17.75 -9.43 -3.34
CA PHE A 74 -18.07 -8.77 -4.60
C PHE A 74 -16.84 -8.44 -5.47
N ASP A 75 -15.64 -8.32 -4.90
CA ASP A 75 -14.43 -8.06 -5.67
C ASP A 75 -13.96 -9.27 -6.48
N PHE A 76 -14.43 -10.47 -6.13
CA PHE A 76 -14.02 -11.73 -6.75
C PHE A 76 -15.05 -12.34 -7.68
N MET A 77 -16.32 -11.91 -7.62
CA MET A 77 -17.42 -12.59 -8.31
C MET A 77 -17.21 -12.79 -9.82
N TYR A 78 -16.54 -11.87 -10.52
CA TYR A 78 -16.24 -11.99 -11.96
C TYR A 78 -14.75 -12.22 -12.27
N ARG A 79 -14.00 -12.79 -11.32
CA ARG A 79 -12.55 -12.95 -11.43
C ARG A 79 -12.11 -14.41 -11.34
N ASP A 80 -12.80 -15.32 -12.03
CA ASP A 80 -12.57 -16.78 -11.98
C ASP A 80 -11.09 -17.16 -12.10
N LYS A 81 -10.40 -16.65 -13.12
CA LYS A 81 -8.98 -16.95 -13.34
C LYS A 81 -8.11 -16.53 -12.16
N THR A 82 -8.40 -15.36 -11.58
CA THR A 82 -7.63 -14.84 -10.45
C THR A 82 -7.92 -15.65 -9.20
N LEU A 83 -9.19 -15.95 -8.94
CA LEU A 83 -9.61 -16.74 -7.79
C LEU A 83 -9.07 -18.18 -7.85
N ASN A 84 -9.13 -18.82 -9.02
CA ASN A 84 -8.55 -20.14 -9.23
C ASN A 84 -7.04 -20.14 -9.00
N ASN A 85 -6.30 -19.13 -9.49
CA ASN A 85 -4.88 -19.00 -9.20
C ASN A 85 -4.58 -18.88 -7.69
N TYR A 86 -5.42 -18.15 -6.94
CA TYR A 86 -5.28 -18.06 -5.49
C TYR A 86 -5.57 -19.39 -4.79
N LYS A 87 -6.65 -20.09 -5.19
CA LYS A 87 -6.98 -21.41 -4.63
C LYS A 87 -5.87 -22.43 -4.86
N GLU A 88 -5.32 -22.51 -6.07
CA GLU A 88 -4.22 -23.44 -6.35
C GLU A 88 -2.96 -23.07 -5.56
N GLN A 89 -2.58 -21.79 -5.49
CA GLN A 89 -1.45 -21.35 -4.65
C GLN A 89 -1.65 -21.68 -3.17
N ILE A 90 -2.88 -21.58 -2.65
CA ILE A 90 -3.20 -21.94 -1.27
C ILE A 90 -3.10 -23.44 -1.09
N ARG A 91 -3.66 -24.24 -2.01
CA ARG A 91 -3.57 -25.71 -1.98
C ARG A 91 -2.12 -26.17 -1.98
N GLU A 92 -1.31 -25.69 -2.93
CA GLU A 92 0.11 -26.02 -3.04
C GLU A 92 0.87 -25.71 -1.74
N LYS A 93 0.62 -24.53 -1.14
CA LYS A 93 1.25 -24.14 0.13
C LYS A 93 0.81 -25.03 1.30
N VAL A 94 -0.49 -25.27 1.44
CA VAL A 94 -1.04 -26.12 2.50
C VAL A 94 -0.50 -27.56 2.39
N GLU A 95 -0.38 -28.09 1.18
CA GLU A 95 0.23 -29.40 0.93
C GLU A 95 1.71 -29.41 1.32
N SER A 96 2.46 -28.37 0.92
CA SER A 96 3.90 -28.25 1.21
C SER A 96 4.23 -28.24 2.71
N PHE A 97 3.35 -27.68 3.55
CA PHE A 97 3.56 -27.63 5.00
C PHE A 97 3.46 -29.01 5.65
N ALA A 98 2.61 -29.89 5.12
CA ALA A 98 2.32 -31.18 5.75
C ALA A 98 3.23 -32.32 5.25
N ASP A 99 3.76 -32.18 4.04
CA ASP A 99 4.54 -33.23 3.38
C ASP A 99 6.05 -33.12 3.70
N ALA A 100 6.46 -32.08 4.44
CA ALA A 100 7.80 -32.00 5.01
C ALA A 100 8.02 -33.13 6.03
N SER A 101 9.15 -33.84 5.94
CA SER A 101 9.50 -34.97 6.82
C SER A 101 9.54 -34.62 8.31
N GLU A 102 9.57 -33.33 8.64
CA GLU A 102 9.57 -32.77 10.00
C GLU A 102 8.34 -31.90 10.31
N ALA A 103 7.25 -32.03 9.52
CA ALA A 103 6.04 -31.24 9.70
C ALA A 103 5.47 -31.40 11.12
N SER A 104 5.26 -30.26 11.77
CA SER A 104 4.69 -30.17 13.12
C SER A 104 3.29 -30.79 13.17
N GLU A 105 2.85 -31.25 14.34
CA GLU A 105 1.47 -31.73 14.50
C GLU A 105 0.44 -30.65 14.16
N GLU A 106 0.74 -29.38 14.46
CA GLU A 106 -0.10 -28.25 14.12
C GLU A 106 -0.29 -28.08 12.60
N GLU A 107 0.77 -28.30 11.79
CA GLU A 107 0.69 -28.22 10.33
C GLU A 107 -0.17 -29.32 9.72
N LYS A 108 -0.09 -30.53 10.28
CA LYS A 108 -0.97 -31.65 9.87
C LYS A 108 -2.43 -31.34 10.21
N LEU A 109 -2.68 -30.75 11.38
CA LEU A 109 -4.02 -30.30 11.78
C LEU A 109 -4.54 -29.17 10.89
N LEU A 110 -3.68 -28.26 10.43
CA LEU A 110 -4.06 -27.22 9.47
C LEU A 110 -4.47 -27.81 8.12
N LYS A 111 -3.71 -28.76 7.57
CA LYS A 111 -4.08 -29.45 6.32
C LYS A 111 -5.41 -30.19 6.48
N GLN A 112 -5.58 -30.95 7.56
CA GLN A 112 -6.84 -31.59 7.86
C GLN A 112 -7.98 -30.58 8.00
N SER A 113 -7.75 -29.44 8.66
CA SER A 113 -8.76 -28.39 8.77
C SER A 113 -9.10 -27.77 7.42
N PHE A 114 -8.14 -27.63 6.50
CA PHE A 114 -8.38 -27.09 5.16
C PHE A 114 -9.26 -28.04 4.33
N GLU A 115 -8.95 -29.34 4.37
CA GLU A 115 -9.68 -30.40 3.67
C GLU A 115 -11.07 -30.62 4.29
N ASN A 116 -11.16 -30.80 5.61
CA ASN A 116 -12.41 -31.10 6.31
C ASN A 116 -13.42 -29.94 6.23
N LYS A 117 -12.93 -28.69 6.24
CA LYS A 117 -13.79 -27.51 6.09
C LYS A 117 -14.13 -27.21 4.63
N GLN A 118 -13.57 -27.94 3.66
CA GLN A 118 -13.84 -27.76 2.23
C GLN A 118 -13.67 -26.30 1.80
N ILE A 119 -12.53 -25.70 2.19
CA ILE A 119 -12.27 -24.27 1.99
C ILE A 119 -12.40 -23.85 0.52
N PRO A 120 -11.83 -24.58 -0.47
CA PRO A 120 -12.01 -24.26 -1.89
C PRO A 120 -13.48 -24.30 -2.33
N GLU A 121 -14.24 -25.29 -1.89
CA GLU A 121 -15.64 -25.46 -2.27
C GLU A 121 -16.52 -24.34 -1.70
N ILE A 122 -16.26 -23.92 -0.46
CA ILE A 122 -16.94 -22.78 0.15
C ILE A 122 -16.65 -21.49 -0.61
N ILE A 123 -15.39 -21.27 -1.03
CA ILE A 123 -15.00 -20.12 -1.85
C ILE A 123 -15.80 -20.11 -3.16
N ASP A 124 -15.92 -21.25 -3.85
CA ASP A 124 -16.65 -21.36 -5.12
C ASP A 124 -18.15 -21.16 -4.96
N GLN A 125 -18.73 -21.72 -3.90
CA GLN A 125 -20.14 -21.51 -3.57
C GLN A 125 -20.42 -20.04 -3.29
N LEU A 126 -19.60 -19.39 -2.46
CA LEU A 126 -19.76 -17.98 -2.13
C LEU A 126 -19.59 -17.09 -3.36
N GLN A 127 -18.63 -17.38 -4.24
CA GLN A 127 -18.46 -16.67 -5.51
C GLN A 127 -19.72 -16.78 -6.37
N THR A 128 -20.21 -18.00 -6.59
CA THR A 128 -21.37 -18.28 -7.44
C THR A 128 -22.62 -17.59 -6.89
N LYS A 129 -22.89 -17.72 -5.59
CA LYS A 129 -24.01 -17.06 -4.90
C LYS A 129 -23.93 -15.53 -4.96
N THR A 130 -22.72 -14.97 -4.87
CA THR A 130 -22.50 -13.53 -4.98
C THR A 130 -22.74 -13.04 -6.41
N GLU A 131 -22.32 -13.83 -7.40
CA GLU A 131 -22.59 -13.57 -8.81
C GLU A 131 -24.10 -13.62 -9.12
N GLU A 132 -24.82 -14.63 -8.61
CA GLU A 132 -26.28 -14.75 -8.75
C GLU A 132 -27.00 -13.51 -8.18
N LEU A 133 -26.63 -13.07 -6.98
CA LEU A 133 -27.19 -11.86 -6.37
C LEU A 133 -26.90 -10.61 -7.22
N ALA A 134 -25.69 -10.48 -7.75
CA ALA A 134 -25.34 -9.39 -8.65
C ALA A 134 -26.18 -9.43 -9.94
N ASN A 135 -26.36 -10.61 -10.53
CA ASN A 135 -27.17 -10.83 -11.73
C ASN A 135 -28.64 -10.44 -11.49
N GLU A 136 -29.23 -10.85 -10.37
CA GLU A 136 -30.58 -10.46 -9.94
C GLU A 136 -30.74 -8.93 -9.82
N LYS A 137 -29.66 -8.24 -9.42
CA LYS A 137 -29.61 -6.78 -9.25
C LYS A 137 -29.17 -6.03 -10.52
N GLY A 138 -29.04 -6.71 -11.66
CA GLY A 138 -28.74 -6.11 -12.96
C GLY A 138 -27.26 -5.88 -13.25
N TRP A 139 -26.36 -6.49 -12.47
CA TRP A 139 -24.95 -6.60 -12.79
C TRP A 139 -24.71 -7.98 -13.39
N SER A 140 -24.41 -8.06 -14.69
CA SER A 140 -24.17 -9.33 -15.40
C SER A 140 -22.72 -9.53 -15.85
N THR A 141 -21.88 -8.53 -15.64
CA THR A 141 -20.49 -8.52 -16.11
C THR A 141 -19.64 -7.67 -15.18
N SER A 142 -18.32 -7.92 -15.20
CA SER A 142 -17.39 -7.11 -14.43
C SER A 142 -17.46 -5.63 -14.79
N VAL A 143 -17.37 -4.79 -13.76
CA VAL A 143 -17.36 -3.33 -13.90
C VAL A 143 -16.27 -2.87 -14.84
N ASP A 144 -15.07 -3.46 -14.72
CA ASP A 144 -13.93 -3.17 -15.60
C ASP A 144 -14.25 -3.49 -17.07
N LYS A 145 -14.91 -4.62 -17.35
CA LYS A 145 -15.33 -4.99 -18.71
C LYS A 145 -16.40 -4.04 -19.25
N LYS A 146 -17.37 -3.66 -18.41
CA LYS A 146 -18.43 -2.72 -18.77
C LYS A 146 -17.88 -1.32 -19.06
N ILE A 147 -17.00 -0.81 -18.20
CA ILE A 147 -16.30 0.47 -18.38
C ILE A 147 -15.43 0.43 -19.65
N ARG A 148 -14.68 -0.65 -19.87
CA ARG A 148 -13.85 -0.80 -21.07
C ARG A 148 -14.69 -0.80 -22.34
N ASN A 149 -15.78 -1.56 -22.37
CA ASN A 149 -16.67 -1.62 -23.53
C ASN A 149 -17.33 -0.26 -23.80
N LEU A 150 -17.82 0.42 -22.76
CA LEU A 150 -18.39 1.76 -22.90
C LEU A 150 -17.35 2.77 -23.39
N SER A 151 -16.14 2.73 -22.83
CA SER A 151 -15.03 3.57 -23.28
C SER A 151 -14.69 3.32 -24.74
N LEU A 152 -14.66 2.06 -25.20
CA LEU A 152 -14.42 1.75 -26.61
C LEU A 152 -15.54 2.28 -27.51
N ILE A 153 -16.81 2.10 -27.10
CA ILE A 153 -17.98 2.61 -27.82
C ILE A 153 -17.93 4.14 -27.96
N THR A 154 -17.44 4.86 -26.96
CA THR A 154 -17.30 6.32 -27.03
C THR A 154 -16.06 6.77 -27.78
N THR A 155 -14.93 6.08 -27.66
CA THR A 155 -13.64 6.52 -28.23
C THR A 155 -13.51 6.18 -29.72
N ILE A 156 -14.06 5.05 -30.18
CA ILE A 156 -13.95 4.63 -31.59
C ILE A 156 -14.57 5.65 -32.56
N PRO A 157 -15.81 6.16 -32.35
CA PRO A 157 -16.39 7.17 -33.23
C PRO A 157 -15.58 8.46 -33.29
N VAL A 158 -14.98 8.87 -32.17
CA VAL A 158 -14.16 10.08 -32.07
C VAL A 158 -12.87 9.92 -32.87
N LEU A 159 -12.23 8.75 -32.74
CA LEU A 159 -11.04 8.43 -33.53
C LEU A 159 -11.37 8.37 -35.02
N ALA A 160 -12.49 7.74 -35.40
CA ALA A 160 -12.94 7.68 -36.79
C ALA A 160 -13.21 9.09 -37.35
N PHE A 161 -13.89 9.93 -36.57
CA PHE A 161 -14.16 11.33 -36.93
C PHE A 161 -12.87 12.13 -37.13
N LEU A 162 -11.88 11.98 -36.23
CA LEU A 162 -10.55 12.59 -36.36
C LEU A 162 -9.84 12.16 -37.64
N VAL A 163 -9.84 10.85 -37.93
CA VAL A 163 -9.21 10.30 -39.14
C VAL A 163 -9.90 10.83 -40.40
N ILE A 164 -11.24 10.84 -40.44
CA ILE A 164 -12.00 11.38 -41.57
C ILE A 164 -11.70 12.88 -41.78
N ASN A 165 -11.71 13.67 -40.70
CA ASN A 165 -11.42 15.10 -40.78
C ASN A 165 -10.00 15.36 -41.32
N THR A 166 -9.01 14.57 -40.88
CA THR A 166 -7.63 14.64 -41.37
C THR A 166 -7.52 14.29 -42.86
N ILE A 167 -8.25 13.27 -43.33
CA ILE A 167 -8.29 12.89 -44.76
C ILE A 167 -8.96 13.98 -45.61
N LEU A 168 -10.05 14.59 -45.11
CA LEU A 168 -10.73 15.69 -45.80
C LEU A 168 -9.81 16.90 -45.96
N GLN A 169 -9.05 17.24 -44.91
CA GLN A 169 -8.04 18.30 -44.96
C GLN A 169 -6.99 18.04 -46.06
N PHE A 170 -6.50 16.80 -46.17
CA PHE A 170 -5.49 16.44 -47.17
C PHE A 170 -6.03 16.44 -48.62
N THR A 171 -7.31 16.14 -48.80
CA THR A 171 -7.96 16.08 -50.14
C THR A 171 -8.51 17.41 -50.63
N GLY A 172 -8.44 18.47 -49.81
CA GLY A 172 -8.95 19.80 -50.16
C GLY A 172 -10.48 19.91 -50.14
N LEU A 173 -11.16 18.95 -49.53
CA LEU A 173 -12.61 18.97 -49.30
C LEU A 173 -12.94 19.86 -48.08
N PRO A 174 -14.18 20.36 -47.95
CA PRO A 174 -14.57 21.16 -46.78
C PRO A 174 -14.33 20.37 -45.49
N TYR A 175 -13.51 20.92 -44.60
CA TYR A 175 -13.14 20.36 -43.30
C TYR A 175 -13.63 21.29 -42.18
N LEU A 176 -13.72 20.75 -40.95
CA LEU A 176 -14.02 21.58 -39.77
C LEU A 176 -12.73 22.23 -39.28
N ASP A 177 -12.75 23.56 -39.17
CA ASP A 177 -11.64 24.32 -38.62
C ASP A 177 -11.28 23.88 -37.20
N PHE A 178 -10.00 23.99 -36.88
CA PHE A 178 -9.44 23.61 -35.58
C PHE A 178 -10.18 24.26 -34.40
N THR A 179 -10.63 25.51 -34.58
CA THR A 179 -11.40 26.26 -33.56
C THR A 179 -12.70 25.57 -33.15
N PHE A 180 -13.35 24.84 -34.05
CA PHE A 180 -14.55 24.04 -33.75
C PHE A 180 -14.22 22.62 -33.34
N LEU A 181 -13.11 22.06 -33.85
CA LEU A 181 -12.67 20.71 -33.53
C LEU A 181 -12.21 20.59 -32.07
N LEU A 182 -11.49 21.59 -31.56
CA LEU A 182 -10.88 21.55 -30.22
C LEU A 182 -11.92 21.40 -29.09
N PRO A 183 -13.00 22.21 -29.01
CA PRO A 183 -14.03 22.02 -27.96
C PRO A 183 -14.70 20.64 -28.03
N VAL A 184 -14.97 20.15 -29.24
CA VAL A 184 -15.56 18.83 -29.46
C VAL A 184 -14.64 17.74 -28.92
N LEU A 185 -13.34 17.81 -29.22
CA LEU A 185 -12.35 16.87 -28.70
C LEU A 185 -12.24 16.92 -27.18
N CYS A 186 -12.22 18.11 -26.59
CA CYS A 186 -12.21 18.25 -25.13
C CYS A 186 -13.39 17.50 -24.50
N VAL A 187 -14.63 17.74 -24.97
CA VAL A 187 -15.82 17.05 -24.45
C VAL A 187 -15.68 15.54 -24.58
N PHE A 188 -15.26 15.04 -25.75
CA PHE A 188 -15.10 13.61 -25.98
C PHE A 188 -13.96 12.96 -25.18
N CYS A 189 -12.92 13.71 -24.83
CA CYS A 189 -11.85 13.24 -23.94
C CYS A 189 -12.32 13.13 -22.48
N PHE A 190 -13.24 14.00 -22.04
CA PHE A 190 -13.77 13.97 -20.67
C PHE A 190 -14.86 12.90 -20.47
N VAL A 191 -15.68 12.60 -21.49
CA VAL A 191 -16.79 11.64 -21.41
C VAL A 191 -16.38 10.27 -20.86
N PRO A 192 -15.30 9.60 -21.32
CA PRO A 192 -14.86 8.32 -20.77
C PRO A 192 -14.54 8.38 -19.27
N THR A 193 -13.92 9.47 -18.82
CA THR A 193 -13.57 9.68 -17.40
C THR A 193 -14.83 9.85 -16.56
N LEU A 194 -15.81 10.61 -17.04
CA LEU A 194 -17.10 10.79 -16.37
C LEU A 194 -17.88 9.46 -16.28
N ILE A 195 -17.92 8.69 -17.37
CA ILE A 195 -18.54 7.36 -17.40
C ILE A 195 -17.84 6.44 -16.39
N LYS A 196 -16.51 6.39 -16.39
CA LYS A 196 -15.73 5.58 -15.45
C LYS A 196 -16.05 5.94 -14.00
N ASN A 197 -16.05 7.22 -13.66
CA ASN A 197 -16.35 7.68 -12.30
C ASN A 197 -17.79 7.38 -11.89
N TYR A 198 -18.75 7.57 -12.80
CA TYR A 198 -20.16 7.25 -12.56
C TYR A 198 -20.36 5.75 -12.28
N TYR A 199 -19.81 4.88 -13.12
CA TYR A 199 -19.94 3.43 -12.94
C TYR A 199 -19.17 2.93 -11.71
N ALA A 200 -18.00 3.49 -11.42
CA ALA A 200 -17.27 3.18 -10.19
C ALA A 200 -18.08 3.57 -8.95
N LYS A 201 -18.65 4.78 -8.90
CA LYS A 201 -19.51 5.22 -7.80
C LYS A 201 -20.73 4.32 -7.65
N LYS A 202 -21.41 4.01 -8.76
CA LYS A 202 -22.58 3.10 -8.77
C LYS A 202 -22.21 1.70 -8.28
N TRP A 203 -21.04 1.19 -8.64
CA TRP A 203 -20.53 -0.09 -8.15
C TRP A 203 -20.25 -0.06 -6.65
N TYR A 204 -19.60 0.99 -6.15
CA TYR A 204 -19.33 1.12 -4.71
C TYR A 204 -20.61 1.23 -3.88
N SER A 205 -21.62 1.98 -4.36
CA SER A 205 -22.94 2.03 -3.72
C SER A 205 -23.61 0.65 -3.71
N PHE A 206 -23.56 -0.08 -4.84
CA PHE A 206 -24.09 -1.44 -4.91
C PHE A 206 -23.43 -2.38 -3.89
N LYS A 207 -22.09 -2.34 -3.78
CA LYS A 207 -21.36 -3.15 -2.79
C LYS A 207 -21.83 -2.82 -1.37
N ASP A 208 -21.87 -1.54 -1.02
CA ASP A 208 -22.19 -1.09 0.34
C ASP A 208 -23.63 -1.47 0.74
N GLU A 209 -24.59 -1.26 -0.16
CA GLU A 209 -26.00 -1.58 0.06
C GLU A 209 -26.27 -3.09 0.23
N ASN A 210 -25.47 -3.95 -0.40
CA ASN A 210 -25.74 -5.40 -0.44
C ASN A 210 -24.75 -6.23 0.41
N LYS A 211 -23.63 -5.65 0.88
CA LYS A 211 -22.60 -6.36 1.67
C LYS A 211 -23.17 -6.99 2.93
N LEU A 212 -23.95 -6.23 3.71
CA LEU A 212 -24.52 -6.72 4.96
C LEU A 212 -25.54 -7.85 4.72
N ALA A 213 -26.42 -7.69 3.74
CA ALA A 213 -27.40 -8.72 3.38
C ALA A 213 -26.74 -10.02 2.90
N LEU A 214 -25.66 -9.92 2.11
CA LEU A 214 -24.88 -11.07 1.66
C LEU A 214 -24.20 -11.77 2.86
N PHE A 215 -23.60 -10.99 3.75
CA PHE A 215 -22.96 -11.51 4.97
C PHE A 215 -23.95 -12.23 5.87
N GLU A 216 -25.13 -11.66 6.11
CA GLU A 216 -26.17 -12.30 6.93
C GLU A 216 -26.68 -13.59 6.30
N ARG A 217 -26.90 -13.60 4.98
CA ARG A 217 -27.41 -14.77 4.25
C ARG A 217 -26.43 -15.93 4.24
N TYR A 218 -25.13 -15.65 4.13
CA TYR A 218 -24.08 -16.67 4.02
C TYR A 218 -23.13 -16.67 5.22
N ARG A 219 -23.63 -16.23 6.38
CA ARG A 219 -22.85 -16.09 7.61
C ARG A 219 -22.11 -17.38 7.97
N SER A 220 -22.77 -18.53 7.86
CA SER A 220 -22.17 -19.82 8.21
C SER A 220 -20.90 -20.10 7.40
N ASP A 221 -21.00 -20.03 6.08
CA ASP A 221 -19.91 -20.26 5.13
C ASP A 221 -18.75 -19.26 5.37
N ILE A 222 -19.09 -17.98 5.55
CA ILE A 222 -18.12 -16.92 5.85
C ILE A 222 -17.41 -17.17 7.19
N MET A 223 -18.13 -17.61 8.22
CA MET A 223 -17.54 -17.93 9.52
C MET A 223 -16.63 -19.16 9.44
N ILE A 224 -16.90 -20.15 8.59
CA ILE A 224 -15.98 -21.28 8.37
C ILE A 224 -14.65 -20.78 7.79
N LEU A 225 -14.70 -19.89 6.78
CA LEU A 225 -13.51 -19.26 6.21
C LEU A 225 -12.75 -18.44 7.27
N LYS A 226 -13.45 -17.59 8.02
CA LYS A 226 -12.83 -16.80 9.11
C LYS A 226 -12.22 -17.68 10.18
N ASN A 227 -12.88 -18.76 10.59
CA ASN A 227 -12.34 -19.68 11.59
C ASN A 227 -11.05 -20.34 11.07
N PHE A 228 -11.01 -20.78 9.82
CA PHE A 228 -9.79 -21.32 9.23
C PHE A 228 -8.66 -20.27 9.15
N ALA A 229 -8.95 -19.03 8.74
CA ALA A 229 -7.97 -17.95 8.80
C ALA A 229 -7.45 -17.72 10.23
N GLY A 230 -8.33 -17.79 11.22
CA GLY A 230 -7.98 -17.72 12.64
C GLY A 230 -7.07 -18.86 13.10
N ASP A 231 -7.32 -20.09 12.64
CA ASP A 231 -6.47 -21.25 12.94
C ASP A 231 -5.08 -21.10 12.32
N VAL A 232 -4.99 -20.61 11.08
CA VAL A 232 -3.71 -20.29 10.42
C VAL A 232 -2.95 -19.20 11.20
N LEU A 233 -3.64 -18.14 11.63
CA LEU A 233 -3.02 -17.08 12.45
C LEU A 233 -2.55 -17.60 13.81
N LYS A 234 -3.28 -18.53 14.43
CA LYS A 234 -2.87 -19.19 15.68
C LYS A 234 -1.59 -19.98 15.50
N ASN A 235 -1.50 -20.77 14.44
CA ASN A 235 -0.29 -21.55 14.13
C ASN A 235 0.90 -20.63 13.82
N VAL A 236 0.73 -19.59 13.00
CA VAL A 236 1.79 -18.59 12.76
C VAL A 236 2.29 -17.96 14.06
N ARG A 237 1.36 -17.61 14.97
CA ARG A 237 1.75 -17.07 16.28
C ARG A 237 2.54 -18.10 17.10
N SER A 238 2.13 -19.37 17.07
CA SER A 238 2.82 -20.48 17.74
C SER A 238 4.26 -20.59 17.24
N ASP A 239 4.44 -20.64 15.91
CA ASP A 239 5.74 -20.69 15.24
C ASP A 239 6.62 -19.51 15.69
N LEU A 240 6.12 -18.28 15.59
CA LEU A 240 6.86 -17.08 15.97
C LEU A 240 7.31 -17.10 17.44
N ILE A 241 6.48 -17.63 18.34
CA ILE A 241 6.83 -17.77 19.77
C ILE A 241 7.91 -18.85 19.95
N GLN A 242 7.80 -19.98 19.27
CA GLN A 242 8.79 -21.06 19.31
C GLN A 242 10.17 -20.55 18.86
N TYR A 243 10.20 -19.72 17.83
CA TYR A 243 11.42 -19.09 17.30
C TYR A 243 11.85 -17.84 18.09
N LYS A 244 11.18 -17.50 19.19
CA LYS A 244 11.45 -16.32 20.04
C LYS A 244 11.46 -15.00 19.26
N VAL A 245 10.60 -14.89 18.25
CA VAL A 245 10.45 -13.68 17.44
C VAL A 245 9.59 -12.66 18.19
N PRO A 246 10.04 -11.41 18.36
CA PRO A 246 9.20 -10.36 18.91
C PRO A 246 7.97 -10.12 18.04
N LEU A 247 6.78 -10.34 18.60
CA LEU A 247 5.51 -10.32 17.85
C LEU A 247 5.15 -8.90 17.38
N GLU A 248 5.66 -7.87 18.05
CA GLU A 248 5.49 -6.46 17.71
C GLU A 248 6.13 -6.07 16.37
N LEU A 249 7.13 -6.84 15.92
CA LEU A 249 7.80 -6.63 14.63
C LEU A 249 6.95 -7.12 13.45
N ILE A 250 6.05 -8.07 13.68
CA ILE A 250 5.25 -8.70 12.64
C ILE A 250 3.96 -7.91 12.43
N LYS A 251 4.04 -6.90 11.56
CA LYS A 251 2.93 -6.02 11.19
C LYS A 251 2.35 -6.44 9.83
N PHE A 252 1.04 -6.67 9.77
CA PHE A 252 0.36 -7.08 8.52
C PHE A 252 -1.07 -6.53 8.45
N ILE A 253 -1.69 -6.65 7.27
CA ILE A 253 -3.01 -6.08 7.00
C ILE A 253 -4.06 -7.20 6.94
N LEU A 254 -5.12 -7.02 7.72
CA LEU A 254 -6.36 -7.79 7.67
C LEU A 254 -7.54 -6.88 7.32
N SER A 255 -8.66 -7.47 6.93
CA SER A 255 -9.92 -6.87 6.53
C SER A 255 -10.94 -7.00 7.66
N SER A 256 -10.76 -8.00 8.54
CA SER A 256 -11.48 -8.14 9.81
C SER A 256 -10.57 -7.90 11.03
N ARG A 257 -11.21 -7.54 12.15
CA ARG A 257 -10.62 -7.43 13.49
C ARG A 257 -11.06 -8.55 14.43
N ASP A 258 -11.78 -9.55 13.92
CA ASP A 258 -12.49 -10.54 14.74
C ASP A 258 -11.57 -11.66 15.29
N TYR A 259 -10.26 -11.56 15.05
CA TYR A 259 -9.29 -12.58 15.43
C TYR A 259 -8.71 -12.32 16.82
N GLU A 260 -8.81 -13.31 17.72
CA GLU A 260 -8.33 -13.21 19.11
C GLU A 260 -6.80 -13.13 19.23
N THR A 261 -6.08 -13.54 18.17
CA THR A 261 -4.61 -13.65 18.17
C THR A 261 -3.90 -12.36 17.80
N VAL A 262 -4.64 -11.31 17.45
CA VAL A 262 -4.06 -10.07 16.93
C VAL A 262 -4.58 -8.84 17.68
N ASP A 263 -3.74 -7.83 17.80
CA ASP A 263 -4.12 -6.50 18.28
C ASP A 263 -4.16 -5.51 17.10
N VAL A 264 -5.18 -4.64 17.11
CA VAL A 264 -5.35 -3.64 16.05
C VAL A 264 -4.48 -2.43 16.37
N ILE A 265 -3.47 -2.19 15.54
CA ILE A 265 -2.61 -1.01 15.62
C ILE A 265 -3.31 0.19 15.01
N LYS A 266 -3.85 0.02 13.80
CA LYS A 266 -4.44 1.11 13.03
C LYS A 266 -5.57 0.63 12.14
N LYS A 267 -6.62 1.44 12.01
CA LYS A 267 -7.69 1.28 11.02
C LYS A 267 -7.46 2.24 9.86
N LYS A 268 -7.46 1.73 8.64
CA LYS A 268 -7.45 2.51 7.39
C LYS A 268 -8.74 2.23 6.63
N SER A 269 -9.44 3.28 6.20
CA SER A 269 -10.58 3.14 5.29
C SER A 269 -10.20 3.71 3.93
N GLN A 270 -10.34 2.92 2.87
CA GLN A 270 -10.08 3.36 1.50
C GLN A 270 -11.15 2.80 0.58
N LYS A 271 -11.87 3.68 -0.14
CA LYS A 271 -12.87 3.30 -1.15
C LYS A 271 -13.89 2.26 -0.65
N ASN A 272 -14.47 2.52 0.53
CA ASN A 272 -15.43 1.66 1.24
C ASN A 272 -14.89 0.30 1.71
N VAL A 273 -13.59 0.03 1.57
CA VAL A 273 -12.94 -1.12 2.19
C VAL A 273 -12.27 -0.67 3.47
N THR A 274 -12.54 -1.38 4.57
CA THR A 274 -11.85 -1.17 5.84
C THR A 274 -10.72 -2.19 5.96
N GLN A 275 -9.52 -1.70 6.25
CA GLN A 275 -8.34 -2.50 6.50
C GLN A 275 -7.79 -2.18 7.89
N TYR A 276 -7.30 -3.19 8.57
CA TYR A 276 -6.71 -3.12 9.89
C TYR A 276 -5.25 -3.51 9.77
N LEU A 277 -4.37 -2.58 10.12
CA LEU A 277 -2.98 -2.89 10.41
C LEU A 277 -2.94 -3.52 11.80
N VAL A 278 -2.47 -4.75 11.87
CA VAL A 278 -2.46 -5.56 13.10
C VAL A 278 -1.05 -6.09 13.39
N ASN A 279 -0.83 -6.44 14.65
CA ASN A 279 0.29 -7.29 15.10
C ASN A 279 -0.26 -8.47 15.90
N PHE A 280 0.59 -9.47 16.16
CA PHE A 280 0.19 -10.59 17.00
C PHE A 280 0.18 -10.22 18.48
N LYS A 281 -0.81 -10.74 19.21
CA LYS A 281 -0.94 -10.61 20.65
C LYS A 281 -0.25 -11.76 21.36
N TYR A 282 0.61 -11.45 22.34
CA TYR A 282 1.22 -12.43 23.22
C TYR A 282 0.17 -13.22 24.02
N PRO A 283 0.30 -14.56 24.13
CA PRO A 283 -0.48 -15.35 25.07
C PRO A 283 -0.28 -14.86 26.51
N PRO A 284 -1.26 -15.02 27.40
CA PRO A 284 -1.16 -14.55 28.80
C PRO A 284 0.06 -15.07 29.56
N ASP A 285 0.53 -16.27 29.21
CA ASP A 285 1.62 -16.97 29.89
C ASP A 285 3.02 -16.67 29.31
N VAL A 286 3.11 -15.89 28.23
CA VAL A 286 4.36 -15.58 27.53
C VAL A 286 4.56 -14.07 27.48
N GLY A 287 5.60 -13.58 28.17
CA GLY A 287 5.99 -12.17 28.10
C GLY A 287 6.63 -11.77 26.76
N PRO A 288 6.70 -10.47 26.45
CA PRO A 288 7.29 -9.99 25.21
C PRO A 288 8.79 -10.31 25.12
N PHE A 289 9.24 -10.67 23.92
CA PHE A 289 10.66 -10.93 23.66
C PHE A 289 11.42 -9.63 23.44
N PRO A 290 12.70 -9.53 23.86
CA PRO A 290 13.48 -8.32 23.63
C PRO A 290 13.69 -8.10 22.14
N ILE A 291 13.38 -6.88 21.67
CA ILE A 291 13.62 -6.46 20.30
C ILE A 291 15.10 -6.11 20.14
N PRO A 292 15.83 -6.71 19.18
CA PRO A 292 17.21 -6.32 18.89
C PRO A 292 17.32 -4.83 18.55
N GLU A 293 18.38 -4.16 19.03
CA GLU A 293 18.60 -2.71 18.79
C GLU A 293 18.60 -2.34 17.29
N SER A 294 19.06 -3.27 16.43
CA SER A 294 19.04 -3.12 14.97
C SER A 294 17.62 -3.05 14.38
N LEU A 295 16.61 -3.55 15.10
CA LEU A 295 15.21 -3.62 14.68
C LEU A 295 14.29 -2.67 15.48
N THR A 296 14.82 -1.90 16.43
CA THR A 296 14.00 -0.98 17.25
C THR A 296 13.23 0.02 16.39
N GLN A 297 13.82 0.51 15.31
CA GLN A 297 13.16 1.39 14.32
C GLN A 297 12.00 0.71 13.58
N MET A 298 11.98 -0.62 13.48
CA MET A 298 10.87 -1.38 12.88
C MET A 298 9.76 -1.68 13.89
N ALA A 299 10.14 -1.88 15.16
CA ALA A 299 9.21 -2.14 16.25
C ALA A 299 8.42 -0.90 16.64
N GLU A 300 9.03 0.28 16.58
CA GLU A 300 8.34 1.55 16.77
C GLU A 300 7.05 1.54 15.93
N ILE A 301 5.92 1.57 16.63
CA ILE A 301 4.61 1.85 16.03
C ILE A 301 4.87 3.12 15.21
N PRO A 302 4.48 3.20 13.93
CA PRO A 302 4.44 4.50 13.28
C PRO A 302 3.45 5.33 14.10
N SER A 303 3.98 6.10 15.06
CA SER A 303 3.22 7.04 15.85
C SER A 303 2.78 8.07 14.82
N GLU A 304 1.50 7.99 14.50
CA GLU A 304 0.86 8.82 13.49
C GLU A 304 1.42 8.58 12.08
N GLU A 305 0.65 8.95 11.06
CA GLU A 305 1.14 8.88 9.69
C GLU A 305 2.42 9.71 9.64
N VAL A 306 3.56 9.08 9.30
CA VAL A 306 4.77 9.85 8.99
C VAL A 306 4.40 10.71 7.80
N GLU A 307 4.02 11.94 8.08
CA GLU A 307 3.45 12.85 7.10
C GLU A 307 4.51 13.08 6.03
N ARG A 308 4.14 12.88 4.77
CA ARG A 308 5.12 12.91 3.67
C ARG A 308 5.08 14.23 2.90
N ASN A 309 4.01 14.98 3.05
CA ASN A 309 3.74 16.15 2.23
C ASN A 309 3.95 17.44 3.01
N PHE A 310 5.21 17.70 3.35
CA PHE A 310 5.63 18.97 3.93
C PHE A 310 6.03 19.96 2.85
N VAL A 311 5.48 21.16 2.94
CA VAL A 311 5.81 22.31 2.13
C VAL A 311 6.56 23.30 3.01
N LEU A 312 7.73 23.74 2.57
CA LEU A 312 8.44 24.83 3.20
C LEU A 312 8.06 26.13 2.50
N LEU A 313 7.72 27.16 3.27
CA LEU A 313 7.54 28.51 2.75
C LEU A 313 8.94 29.16 2.66
N GLU A 314 9.49 29.23 1.45
CA GLU A 314 10.81 29.82 1.17
C GLU A 314 10.69 31.26 0.70
N ASN A 315 11.79 32.02 0.77
CA ASN A 315 11.86 33.43 0.35
C ASN A 315 10.73 34.29 0.95
N ILE A 316 10.48 34.07 2.25
CA ILE A 316 9.40 34.73 2.95
C ILE A 316 9.70 36.22 3.16
N ASN A 317 8.69 37.06 2.95
CA ASN A 317 8.71 38.48 3.30
C ASN A 317 7.79 38.68 4.50
N ILE A 318 8.38 38.88 5.68
CA ILE A 318 7.65 39.07 6.94
C ILE A 318 7.69 40.54 7.32
N GLN A 319 6.51 41.14 7.53
CA GLN A 319 6.36 42.51 8.03
C GLN A 319 5.39 42.51 9.20
N ASP A 320 5.84 43.01 10.36
CA ASP A 320 5.04 43.10 11.58
C ASP A 320 4.43 41.76 12.05
N GLY A 321 5.11 40.64 11.76
CA GLY A 321 4.63 39.28 12.08
C GLY A 321 3.73 38.65 11.00
N GLU A 322 3.40 39.39 9.95
CA GLU A 322 2.59 38.91 8.82
C GLU A 322 3.49 38.42 7.68
N ILE A 323 3.22 37.22 7.16
CA ILE A 323 3.85 36.68 5.95
C ILE A 323 3.12 37.27 4.74
N LYS A 324 3.74 38.26 4.10
CA LYS A 324 3.17 38.96 2.93
C LYS A 324 3.48 38.27 1.62
N GLU A 325 4.64 37.63 1.52
CA GLU A 325 5.05 36.87 0.34
C GLU A 325 5.79 35.60 0.73
N PHE A 326 5.63 34.52 -0.04
CA PHE A 326 6.34 33.26 0.10
C PHE A 326 6.35 32.43 -1.20
N ILE A 327 7.28 31.50 -1.30
CA ILE A 327 7.34 30.48 -2.36
C ILE A 327 7.16 29.10 -1.72
N PRO A 328 6.07 28.36 -2.02
CA PRO A 328 5.85 27.04 -1.44
C PRO A 328 6.72 25.98 -2.14
N THR A 329 7.60 25.33 -1.39
CA THR A 329 8.52 24.29 -1.89
C THR A 329 8.25 22.94 -1.21
N LEU A 330 7.81 21.94 -1.97
CA LEU A 330 7.57 20.59 -1.46
C LEU A 330 8.89 19.88 -1.05
N LYS A 331 8.99 19.42 0.19
CA LYS A 331 10.19 18.78 0.77
C LYS A 331 9.99 17.28 1.02
N GLU A 332 9.44 16.55 0.05
CA GLU A 332 9.13 15.11 0.17
C GLU A 332 10.35 14.26 0.60
N LYS A 333 11.54 14.55 0.05
CA LYS A 333 12.78 13.83 0.40
C LYS A 333 13.27 14.08 1.84
N LYS A 334 12.75 15.12 2.50
CA LYS A 334 13.13 15.51 3.87
C LYS A 334 12.04 15.17 4.90
N ALA A 335 10.95 14.53 4.48
CA ALA A 335 9.81 14.23 5.35
C ALA A 335 10.20 13.51 6.66
N ALA A 336 11.11 12.53 6.61
CA ALA A 336 11.58 11.84 7.82
C ALA A 336 12.27 12.80 8.81
N LYS A 337 13.11 13.72 8.30
CA LYS A 337 13.80 14.72 9.14
C LYS A 337 12.83 15.73 9.71
N ILE A 338 11.87 16.18 8.91
CA ILE A 338 10.84 17.12 9.34
C ILE A 338 9.96 16.49 10.43
N ASN A 339 9.50 15.25 10.27
CA ASN A 339 8.77 14.54 11.32
C ASN A 339 9.61 14.42 12.61
N THR A 340 10.90 14.10 12.48
CA THR A 340 11.81 14.05 13.64
C THR A 340 11.92 15.42 14.33
N MET A 341 11.99 16.51 13.57
CA MET A 341 11.98 17.87 14.12
C MET A 341 10.66 18.18 14.83
N LEU A 342 9.52 17.88 14.21
CA LEU A 342 8.19 18.12 14.77
C LEU A 342 7.97 17.33 16.07
N ASN A 343 8.39 16.08 16.13
CA ASN A 343 8.30 15.25 17.34
C ASN A 343 9.17 15.78 18.50
N ASN A 344 10.21 16.54 18.19
CA ASN A 344 11.08 17.21 19.17
C ASN A 344 10.70 18.68 19.40
N SER A 345 9.49 19.08 19.00
CA SER A 345 9.00 20.46 19.14
C SER A 345 7.82 20.51 20.10
N GLU A 346 7.75 21.59 20.88
CA GLU A 346 6.58 21.92 21.70
C GLU A 346 5.61 22.78 20.89
N PHE A 347 4.32 22.44 20.93
CA PHE A 347 3.28 23.14 20.18
C PHE A 347 2.45 24.03 21.09
N SER A 348 2.25 25.27 20.65
CA SER A 348 1.38 26.24 21.31
C SER A 348 0.29 26.70 20.33
N GLU A 349 -0.95 26.72 20.80
CA GLU A 349 -2.07 27.27 20.05
C GLU A 349 -1.96 28.79 20.03
N LEU A 350 -2.13 29.37 18.84
CA LEU A 350 -2.19 30.81 18.65
C LEU A 350 -3.65 31.24 18.79
N LYS A 351 -3.87 32.35 19.50
CA LYS A 351 -5.21 32.91 19.72
C LYS A 351 -5.71 33.76 18.55
N GLU A 352 -4.81 34.10 17.64
CA GLU A 352 -5.08 34.91 16.48
C GLU A 352 -5.75 34.03 15.40
N ASP A 353 -6.25 34.63 14.32
CA ASP A 353 -6.77 33.89 13.17
C ASP A 353 -5.68 33.70 12.11
N ILE A 354 -5.78 32.68 11.24
CA ILE A 354 -4.80 32.43 10.16
C ILE A 354 -4.59 33.69 9.29
N GLU A 355 -5.65 34.45 9.06
CA GLU A 355 -5.64 35.71 8.29
C GLU A 355 -4.73 36.78 8.90
N SER A 356 -4.45 36.73 10.20
CA SER A 356 -3.51 37.66 10.85
C SER A 356 -2.04 37.34 10.55
N ILE A 357 -1.72 36.09 10.21
CA ILE A 357 -0.34 35.68 9.88
C ILE A 357 -0.15 35.56 8.37
N LEU A 358 -1.20 35.19 7.65
CA LEU A 358 -1.17 34.96 6.21
C LEU A 358 -2.33 35.69 5.51
N PRO A 359 -2.36 37.04 5.54
CA PRO A 359 -3.51 37.83 5.10
C PRO A 359 -3.82 37.71 3.60
N ASN A 360 -2.83 37.38 2.76
CA ASN A 360 -2.96 37.35 1.31
C ASN A 360 -3.09 35.92 0.73
N TYR A 361 -3.59 34.96 1.51
CA TYR A 361 -3.75 33.57 1.05
C TYR A 361 -4.79 33.48 -0.08
N SER A 362 -4.32 33.40 -1.32
CA SER A 362 -5.11 33.50 -2.55
C SER A 362 -4.59 32.51 -3.59
N PRO A 363 -5.33 32.20 -4.68
CA PRO A 363 -4.85 31.27 -5.70
C PRO A 363 -3.49 31.63 -6.34
N GLU A 364 -3.08 32.91 -6.29
CA GLU A 364 -1.77 33.35 -6.80
C GLU A 364 -0.65 33.13 -5.77
N MET A 365 -1.01 32.99 -4.49
CA MET A 365 -0.11 32.81 -3.35
C MET A 365 -0.72 31.79 -2.38
N ALA A 366 -0.79 30.54 -2.83
CA ALA A 366 -1.38 29.42 -2.11
C ALA A 366 -0.44 28.23 -2.01
N ILE A 367 -0.71 27.36 -1.04
CA ILE A 367 -0.12 26.04 -0.98
C ILE A 367 -0.98 25.12 -1.83
N PHE A 368 -0.36 24.38 -2.75
CA PHE A 368 -1.06 23.44 -3.62
C PHE A 368 -0.77 22.00 -3.20
N CYS A 369 -1.80 21.15 -3.28
CA CYS A 369 -1.67 19.72 -3.16
C CYS A 369 -0.95 19.14 -4.39
N LYS A 370 -0.45 17.90 -4.28
CA LYS A 370 0.17 17.18 -5.41
C LYS A 370 -0.77 17.00 -6.62
N CYS A 371 -2.09 17.00 -6.39
CA CYS A 371 -3.08 16.95 -7.47
C CYS A 371 -3.32 18.31 -8.16
N GLY A 372 -2.75 19.40 -7.64
CA GLY A 372 -2.92 20.77 -8.15
C GLY A 372 -4.06 21.56 -7.50
N GLU A 373 -4.80 20.98 -6.56
CA GLU A 373 -5.83 21.72 -5.81
C GLU A 373 -5.21 22.64 -4.75
N MET A 374 -5.83 23.80 -4.55
CA MET A 374 -5.47 24.73 -3.48
C MET A 374 -5.79 24.11 -2.12
N VAL A 375 -4.83 24.11 -1.21
CA VAL A 375 -4.99 23.56 0.14
C VAL A 375 -5.76 24.55 1.00
N GLU A 376 -6.88 24.13 1.58
CA GLU A 376 -7.56 24.90 2.61
C GLU A 376 -6.85 24.70 3.96
N LEU A 377 -6.31 25.77 4.54
CA LEU A 377 -5.68 25.71 5.86
C LEU A 377 -6.76 25.64 6.95
N LYS A 378 -6.67 24.62 7.82
CA LYS A 378 -7.65 24.38 8.90
C LYS A 378 -7.13 24.83 10.25
N ASN A 379 -5.84 24.58 10.50
CA ASN A 379 -5.23 24.84 11.78
C ASN A 379 -3.84 25.42 11.58
N TYR A 380 -3.38 26.20 12.54
CA TYR A 380 -2.02 26.68 12.57
C TYR A 380 -1.54 26.81 14.00
N ARG A 381 -0.26 26.51 14.21
CA ARG A 381 0.34 26.44 15.54
C ARG A 381 1.75 27.03 15.49
N LYS A 382 2.17 27.60 16.61
CA LYS A 382 3.58 27.92 16.84
C LYS A 382 4.25 26.69 17.42
N ALA A 383 5.30 26.23 16.77
CA ALA A 383 6.15 25.14 17.23
C ALA A 383 7.49 25.69 17.70
N THR A 384 7.98 25.21 18.85
CA THR A 384 9.28 25.57 19.39
C THR A 384 10.14 24.32 19.49
N TRP A 385 11.19 24.24 18.66
CA TRP A 385 12.11 23.12 18.66
C TRP A 385 13.18 23.30 19.75
N LYS A 386 13.25 22.34 20.68
CA LYS A 386 14.19 22.30 21.81
C LYS A 386 14.31 23.63 22.57
N ASP A 387 13.22 24.36 22.75
CA ASP A 387 13.16 25.69 23.38
C ASP A 387 14.06 26.78 22.76
N GLN A 388 14.60 26.54 21.55
CA GLN A 388 15.62 27.39 20.94
C GLN A 388 15.16 28.04 19.65
N PHE A 389 14.28 27.38 18.90
CA PHE A 389 13.92 27.81 17.55
C PHE A 389 12.43 27.71 17.31
N GLY A 390 11.78 28.86 17.12
CA GLY A 390 10.34 28.96 16.83
C GLY A 390 10.04 28.95 15.34
N PHE A 391 8.99 28.24 14.92
CA PHE A 391 8.49 28.27 13.55
C PHE A 391 6.96 28.08 13.53
N TYR A 392 6.32 28.45 12.43
CA TYR A 392 4.89 28.20 12.22
C TYR A 392 4.68 26.86 11.52
N LEU A 393 3.72 26.08 12.01
CA LEU A 393 3.18 24.89 11.35
C LEU A 393 1.73 25.18 10.94
N PHE A 394 1.46 25.08 9.65
CA PHE A 394 0.13 25.17 9.07
C PHE A 394 -0.35 23.77 8.66
N GLU A 395 -1.57 23.42 9.04
CA GLU A 395 -2.20 22.16 8.69
C GLU A 395 -3.33 22.38 7.69
N GLY A 396 -3.20 21.77 6.51
CA GLY A 396 -4.25 21.71 5.51
C GLY A 396 -5.36 20.73 5.87
N LYS A 397 -6.57 20.95 5.34
CA LYS A 397 -7.60 19.92 5.23
C LYS A 397 -7.11 18.82 4.27
N THR A 398 -7.63 17.61 4.46
CA THR A 398 -7.42 16.51 3.51
C THR A 398 -8.03 16.90 2.17
N CYS A 399 -7.22 16.89 1.13
CA CYS A 399 -7.62 17.15 -0.26
C CYS A 399 -8.49 16.02 -0.81
N GLU A 400 -9.25 16.27 -1.89
CA GLU A 400 -10.10 15.24 -2.52
C GLU A 400 -9.29 14.02 -3.02
N CYS A 401 -8.00 14.21 -3.33
CA CYS A 401 -7.11 13.11 -3.68
C CYS A 401 -6.74 12.20 -2.48
N GLY A 402 -7.16 12.56 -1.27
CA GLY A 402 -6.92 11.81 -0.03
C GLY A 402 -5.61 12.17 0.69
N GLU A 403 -4.84 13.12 0.16
CA GLU A 403 -3.59 13.58 0.76
C GLU A 403 -3.83 14.76 1.71
N LYS A 404 -3.12 14.80 2.84
CA LYS A 404 -3.06 15.95 3.74
C LYS A 404 -1.74 16.69 3.51
N MET A 405 -1.78 18.02 3.51
CA MET A 405 -0.63 18.88 3.27
C MET A 405 -0.30 19.67 4.54
N TYR A 406 0.98 19.79 4.83
CA TYR A 406 1.48 20.56 5.97
C TYR A 406 2.44 21.61 5.44
N ALA A 407 2.36 22.84 5.93
CA ALA A 407 3.32 23.87 5.58
C ALA A 407 4.08 24.36 6.81
N ILE A 408 5.36 24.68 6.62
CA ILE A 408 6.25 25.14 7.67
C ILE A 408 6.86 26.47 7.22
N SER A 409 6.88 27.46 8.11
CA SER A 409 7.48 28.78 7.85
C SER A 409 8.32 29.24 9.03
N LEU A 410 9.37 30.01 8.76
CA LEU A 410 10.03 30.79 9.82
C LEU A 410 9.07 31.85 10.36
N MET A 411 9.33 32.30 11.59
CA MET A 411 8.58 33.39 12.23
C MET A 411 9.14 34.77 11.89
N ASP A 412 10.42 34.84 11.52
CA ASP A 412 11.11 36.06 11.09
C ASP A 412 12.07 35.71 9.95
N ALA A 413 12.20 36.58 8.95
CA ALA A 413 13.09 36.38 7.81
C ALA A 413 14.58 36.36 8.20
N ASN A 414 14.94 37.04 9.30
CA ASN A 414 16.32 37.13 9.82
C ASN A 414 16.61 36.15 10.95
N GLN A 415 15.68 35.23 11.25
CA GLN A 415 15.85 34.25 12.32
C GLN A 415 17.05 33.33 12.03
N GLU A 416 17.98 33.22 12.97
CA GLU A 416 19.13 32.32 12.80
C GLU A 416 18.69 30.85 12.91
N VAL A 417 18.77 30.13 11.80
CA VAL A 417 18.42 28.70 11.74
C VAL A 417 19.54 27.85 12.36
N PRO A 418 19.23 27.02 13.38
CA PRO A 418 20.19 26.09 13.99
C PRO A 418 20.86 25.21 12.95
N LYS A 419 22.15 24.88 13.14
CA LYS A 419 22.93 24.08 12.19
C LYS A 419 22.27 22.74 11.84
N GLU A 420 21.57 22.13 12.79
CA GLU A 420 20.82 20.87 12.62
C GLU A 420 19.60 20.99 11.70
N LEU A 421 19.05 22.19 11.51
CA LEU A 421 17.82 22.46 10.77
C LEU A 421 18.03 23.22 9.45
N ARG A 422 19.26 23.66 9.15
CA ARG A 422 19.63 24.34 7.88
C ARG A 422 19.43 23.49 6.65
N ASP A 423 19.36 22.18 6.83
CA ASP A 423 19.04 21.28 5.75
C ASP A 423 17.52 21.09 5.62
N ILE A 424 16.68 21.71 6.44
CA ILE A 424 15.21 21.75 6.31
C ILE A 424 14.80 23.11 5.78
N PHE A 425 15.03 24.17 6.57
CA PHE A 425 14.81 25.59 6.25
C PHE A 425 16.01 26.15 5.49
#